data_AF-A0A2V3HVH8-F1
#
_entry.id   AF-A0A2V3HVH8-F1
#
_cell.length_a   1.000
_cell.length_b   1.000
_cell.length_c   1.000
_cell.angle_alpha   90.00
_cell.angle_beta   90.00
_cell.angle_gamma   90.00
#
_symmetry.space_group_name_H-M   'P 1'
#
loop_
_entity.id
_entity.type
_entity.pdbx_description
1 polymer ?
#
loop_
_entity_poly.entity_id
_entity_poly.type
_entity_poly.pdbx_seq_one_letter_code
_entity_poly.pdbx_strand_id
1 'polypeptide(L)' 'EKIFVISGSGISTKDDVTKAVELGMQGVGASRAFVTADNPKEVLTEMALALIK' A
#
# COMPACT_ATOMS: atom_id res chain seq x y z
N GLU A 1 -14.25 5.12 -20.32
CA GLU A 1 -13.43 5.73 -19.25
C GLU A 1 -12.63 4.64 -18.54
N LYS A 2 -11.44 4.94 -18.02
CA LYS A 2 -10.61 3.97 -17.28
C LYS A 2 -10.87 4.14 -15.79
N ILE A 3 -11.53 3.17 -15.16
CA ILE A 3 -11.74 3.17 -13.70
C ILE A 3 -10.55 2.46 -13.03
N PHE A 4 -9.96 3.12 -12.04
CA PHE A 4 -8.92 2.52 -11.21
C PHE A 4 -9.56 1.83 -10.00
N VAL A 5 -9.24 0.56 -9.80
CA VAL A 5 -9.64 -0.20 -8.62
C VAL A 5 -8.46 -0.23 -7.66
N ILE A 6 -8.69 0.20 -6.42
CA ILE A 6 -7.68 0.20 -5.36
C ILE A 6 -8.21 -0.55 -4.14
N SER A 7 -7.32 -1.18 -3.38
CA SER A 7 -7.68 -1.79 -2.10
C SER A 7 -7.50 -0.78 -0.97
N GLY A 8 -8.54 -0.54 -0.19
CA GLY A 8 -8.51 0.29 1.01
C GLY A 8 -8.88 -0.52 2.25
N SER A 9 -8.30 -0.18 3.40
CA SER A 9 -8.41 -0.91 4.68
C SER A 9 -7.52 -2.16 4.77
N GLY A 10 -6.96 -2.40 5.95
CA GLY A 10 -6.11 -3.57 6.24
C GLY A 10 -4.64 -3.47 5.79
N ILE A 11 -4.31 -2.56 4.88
CA ILE A 11 -2.95 -2.40 4.33
C ILE A 11 -2.01 -1.84 5.42
N SER A 12 -1.04 -2.66 5.85
CA SER A 12 -0.10 -2.31 6.93
C SER A 12 1.36 -2.65 6.64
N THR A 13 1.63 -3.44 5.60
CA THR A 13 2.97 -3.89 5.22
C THR A 13 3.20 -3.79 3.71
N LYS A 14 4.46 -3.88 3.27
CA LYS A 14 4.79 -4.04 1.85
C LYS A 14 4.22 -5.31 1.21
N ASP A 15 4.00 -6.35 2.00
CA ASP A 15 3.44 -7.62 1.51
C ASP A 15 1.96 -7.45 1.19
N ASP A 16 1.22 -6.67 1.98
CA ASP A 16 -0.17 -6.30 1.67
C ASP A 16 -0.25 -5.51 0.36
N VAL A 17 0.70 -4.58 0.12
CA VAL A 17 0.79 -3.81 -1.13
C VAL A 17 1.03 -4.74 -2.31
N THR A 18 2.07 -5.58 -2.21
CA THR A 18 2.44 -6.55 -3.25
C THR A 18 1.25 -7.45 -3.57
N LYS A 19 0.59 -7.98 -2.53
CA LYS A 19 -0.48 -8.93 -2.72
C LYS A 19 -1.73 -8.31 -3.34
N ALA A 20 -2.10 -7.09 -2.93
CA ALA A 20 -3.22 -6.38 -3.53
C ALA A 20 -3.02 -6.17 -5.03
N VAL A 21 -1.80 -5.80 -5.44
CA VAL A 21 -1.46 -5.61 -6.86
C VAL A 21 -1.45 -6.93 -7.62
N GLU A 22 -0.90 -8.01 -7.05
CA GLU A 22 -0.99 -9.36 -7.63
C GLU A 22 -2.43 -9.82 -7.89
N LEU A 23 -3.35 -9.42 -7.02
CA LEU A 23 -4.78 -9.72 -7.13
C LEU A 23 -5.52 -8.84 -8.16
N GLY A 24 -4.81 -7.97 -8.86
CA GLY A 24 -5.34 -7.16 -9.97
C GLY A 24 -5.73 -5.74 -9.59
N MET A 25 -5.43 -5.30 -8.36
CA MET A 25 -5.63 -3.90 -7.97
C MET A 25 -4.56 -2.99 -8.60
N GLN A 26 -4.94 -1.76 -8.92
CA GLN A 26 -4.04 -0.75 -9.48
C GLN A 26 -3.31 0.07 -8.39
N GLY A 27 -3.60 -0.19 -7.13
CA GLY A 27 -2.96 0.47 -6.00
C GLY A 27 -3.65 0.15 -4.67
N VAL A 28 -3.16 0.79 -3.61
CA VAL A 28 -3.63 0.60 -2.24
C VAL A 28 -3.74 1.92 -1.49
N GLY A 29 -4.60 1.96 -0.47
CA GLY A 29 -4.70 3.04 0.50
C GLY A 29 -4.47 2.53 1.92
N ALA A 30 -3.60 3.22 2.67
CA ALA A 30 -3.35 2.95 4.08
C ALA A 30 -3.52 4.24 4.91
N SER A 31 -4.12 4.12 6.09
CA SER A 31 -4.26 5.25 7.03
C SER A 31 -3.66 4.91 8.38
N ARG A 32 -4.21 3.90 9.08
CA ARG A 32 -3.74 3.47 10.40
C ARG A 32 -2.23 3.20 10.40
N ALA A 33 -1.74 2.46 9.41
CA ALA A 33 -0.33 2.11 9.29
C ALA A 33 0.61 3.33 9.27
N PHE A 34 0.19 4.46 8.68
CA PHE A 34 0.99 5.68 8.66
C PHE A 34 0.79 6.53 9.91
N VAL A 35 -0.46 6.74 10.34
CA VAL A 35 -0.75 7.68 11.45
C VAL A 35 -0.36 7.14 12.82
N THR A 36 -0.15 5.83 12.95
CA THR A 36 0.29 5.20 14.21
C THR A 36 1.72 4.66 14.16
N ALA A 37 2.46 4.88 13.08
CA ALA A 37 3.85 4.46 12.98
C ALA A 37 4.76 5.39 13.78
N ASP A 38 5.77 4.81 14.44
CA ASP A 38 6.85 5.58 15.06
C ASP A 38 7.64 6.39 14.02
N ASN A 39 7.77 5.84 12.81
CA ASN A 39 8.41 6.48 11.67
C ASN A 39 7.56 6.37 10.39
N PRO A 40 6.57 7.27 10.19
CA PRO A 40 5.65 7.20 9.05
C PRO A 40 6.34 7.29 7.69
N LYS A 41 7.46 8.02 7.61
CA LYS A 41 8.24 8.16 6.38
C LYS A 41 8.85 6.83 5.95
N GLU A 42 9.40 6.09 6.90
CA GLU A 42 9.98 4.77 6.63
C GLU A 42 8.91 3.78 6.19
N VAL A 43 7.78 3.71 6.89
CA VAL A 43 6.65 2.83 6.51
C VAL A 43 6.12 3.16 5.11
N LEU A 44 5.93 4.45 4.81
CA LEU A 44 5.53 4.89 3.46
C LEU A 44 6.57 4.50 2.41
N THR A 45 7.86 4.70 2.71
CA THR A 45 8.95 4.39 1.78
C THR A 45 9.01 2.89 1.50
N GLU A 46 8.91 2.04 2.54
CA GLU A 46 8.91 0.58 2.37
C GLU A 46 7.74 0.12 1.50
N MET A 47 6.53 0.63 1.76
CA MET A 47 5.34 0.31 0.96
C MET A 47 5.43 0.80 -0.49
N ALA A 48 5.95 2.00 -0.71
CA ALA A 48 6.10 2.56 -2.06
C ALA A 48 7.15 1.81 -2.89
N LEU A 49 8.23 1.36 -2.25
CA LEU A 49 9.29 0.58 -2.88
C LEU A 49 8.88 -0.88 -3.13
N ALA A 50 7.82 -1.38 -2.51
CA ALA A 50 7.35 -2.77 -2.66
C ALA A 50 7.10 -3.19 -4.12
N LEU A 51 6.81 -2.23 -5.00
CA LEU A 51 6.46 -2.45 -6.40
C LEU A 51 7.59 -2.05 -7.37
N ILE A 52 8.71 -1.54 -6.85
CA ILE A 52 9.85 -1.08 -7.65
C ILE A 52 10.94 -2.15 -7.56
N LYS A 53 11.32 -2.72 -8.71
CA LYS A 53 12.47 -3.63 -8.84
C LYS A 53 13.78 -2.84 -8.90
#